data_AF-A0A0J7YWL6-F1
#
_entry.id   AF-A0A0J7YWL6-F1
#
_cell.length_a   1.000
_cell.length_b   1.000
_cell.length_c   1.000
_cell.angle_alpha   90.00
_cell.angle_beta   90.00
_cell.angle_gamma   90.00
#
_symmetry.space_group_name_H-M   'P 1'
#
loop_
_entity.id
_entity.type
_entity.pdbx_description
1 polymer ?
#
loop_
_entity_poly.entity_id
_entity_poly.type
_entity_poly.pdbx_seq_one_letter_code
_entity_poly.pdbx_strand_id
1 'polypeptide(L)'
;MRPNVWTRTLVSVSAVVGLAAGGLATAGTSFAAQDVKPAVNSEVSILAVNNLGLNTERAKNWQCWLRDEGYNPGTIDGQLGTKSWTAAQKMFNDQGFNAGAEDGKVGPKTIGALQRYLNFWGFNAGDDDGIAGPKTRAAFWDFNAVGC
;
A
#
# COMPACT_ATOMS: atom_id res chain seq x y z
N MET A 1 20.06 -1.52 -45.33
CA MET A 1 20.38 -0.38 -44.45
C MET A 1 20.78 -0.94 -43.09
N ARG A 2 21.70 -0.24 -42.41
CA ARG A 2 22.70 -0.73 -41.43
C ARG A 2 22.14 -1.35 -40.14
N PRO A 3 22.83 -2.35 -39.56
CA PRO A 3 22.67 -2.74 -38.16
C PRO A 3 23.56 -1.85 -37.26
N ASN A 4 23.11 -1.56 -36.03
CA ASN A 4 23.96 -1.00 -34.99
C ASN A 4 23.96 -1.93 -33.77
N VAL A 5 25.03 -2.73 -33.67
CA VAL A 5 25.47 -3.44 -32.48
C VAL A 5 26.49 -2.53 -31.78
N TRP A 6 26.31 -2.27 -30.49
CA TRP A 6 27.41 -1.79 -29.65
C TRP A 6 27.62 -2.77 -28.49
N THR A 7 28.84 -3.29 -28.49
CA THR A 7 29.42 -4.29 -27.62
C THR A 7 30.13 -3.61 -26.45
N ARG A 8 30.32 -4.39 -25.36
CA ARG A 8 31.44 -4.40 -24.38
C ARG A 8 31.04 -3.98 -22.96
N THR A 9 31.54 -4.57 -21.86
CA THR A 9 32.36 -5.76 -21.54
C THR A 9 32.46 -5.83 -19.99
N LEU A 10 32.37 -7.03 -19.39
CA LEU A 10 32.92 -7.59 -18.12
C LEU A 10 33.22 -6.65 -16.92
N VAL A 11 33.03 -7.04 -15.65
CA VAL A 11 33.93 -7.95 -14.89
C VAL A 11 33.24 -8.51 -13.63
N SER A 12 33.44 -9.80 -13.41
CA SER A 12 33.20 -10.59 -12.20
C SER A 12 34.30 -10.43 -11.16
N VAL A 13 33.97 -10.24 -9.87
CA VAL A 13 34.91 -10.47 -8.76
C VAL A 13 34.19 -11.11 -7.56
N SER A 14 34.75 -12.24 -7.13
CA SER A 14 34.39 -13.04 -5.96
C SER A 14 34.67 -12.28 -4.66
N ALA A 15 33.80 -12.44 -3.65
CA ALA A 15 34.07 -11.95 -2.29
C ALA A 15 34.21 -13.11 -1.31
N VAL A 16 35.41 -13.23 -0.72
CA VAL A 16 35.77 -14.17 0.34
C VAL A 16 35.44 -13.54 1.70
N VAL A 17 34.86 -14.34 2.59
CA VAL A 17 34.56 -14.00 3.99
C VAL A 17 35.84 -13.89 4.82
N GLY A 18 35.96 -12.81 5.59
CA GLY A 18 36.95 -12.68 6.66
C GLY A 18 36.40 -11.81 7.78
N LEU A 19 36.00 -12.42 8.89
CA LEU A 19 35.62 -11.73 10.13
C LEU A 19 36.84 -11.70 11.05
N ALA A 20 37.37 -10.50 11.33
CA ALA A 20 38.35 -10.27 12.38
C ALA A 20 37.90 -9.08 13.25
N ALA A 21 38.00 -9.27 14.57
CA ALA A 21 37.47 -8.41 15.61
C ALA A 21 38.37 -7.18 15.90
N GLY A 22 37.74 -6.06 16.27
CA GLY A 22 38.31 -5.03 17.14
C GLY A 22 38.67 -3.68 16.49
N GLY A 23 38.24 -2.58 17.14
CA GLY A 23 38.93 -1.29 17.10
C GLY A 23 38.16 -0.09 16.49
N LEU A 24 37.88 0.91 17.33
CA LEU A 24 37.33 2.23 17.03
C LEU A 24 38.25 3.08 16.12
N ALA A 25 37.61 4.01 15.36
CA ALA A 25 37.99 5.42 15.14
C ALA A 25 38.10 5.90 13.66
N THR A 26 37.22 6.85 13.36
CA THR A 26 37.36 8.06 12.52
C THR A 26 37.58 7.99 11.00
N ALA A 27 36.62 8.63 10.32
CA ALA A 27 36.73 9.51 9.16
C ALA A 27 37.08 8.91 7.78
N GLY A 28 36.04 8.84 6.95
CA GLY A 28 36.13 9.03 5.50
C GLY A 28 36.36 7.76 4.70
N THR A 29 35.29 7.24 4.07
CA THR A 29 35.26 6.82 2.66
C THR A 29 33.87 6.27 2.32
N SER A 30 33.50 6.50 1.07
CA SER A 30 32.18 6.32 0.46
C SER A 30 31.59 4.91 0.67
N PHE A 31 30.40 4.85 1.26
CA PHE A 31 29.53 3.68 1.16
C PHE A 31 28.76 3.79 -0.15
N ALA A 32 28.92 2.78 -1.02
CA ALA A 32 27.99 2.54 -2.11
C ALA A 32 26.58 2.42 -1.50
N ALA A 33 25.67 3.31 -1.91
CA ALA A 33 24.28 3.26 -1.53
C ALA A 33 23.71 1.94 -2.03
N GLN A 34 23.64 0.93 -1.17
CA GLN A 34 22.77 -0.20 -1.42
C GLN A 34 21.35 0.36 -1.39
N ASP A 35 20.63 0.18 -2.49
CA ASP A 35 19.19 0.38 -2.59
C ASP A 35 18.47 -0.44 -1.50
N VAL A 36 18.44 0.06 -0.27
CA VAL A 36 17.50 -0.41 0.73
C VAL A 36 16.17 0.25 0.39
N LYS A 37 15.51 -0.25 -0.65
CA LYS A 37 14.05 -0.21 -0.65
C LYS A 37 13.65 -0.80 0.70
N PRO A 38 12.88 -0.10 1.54
CA PRO A 38 12.29 -0.75 2.68
C PRO A 38 11.36 -1.82 2.11
N ALA A 39 11.83 -3.07 2.07
CA ALA A 39 10.95 -4.21 2.07
C ALA A 39 10.28 -4.16 3.44
N VAL A 40 9.12 -3.50 3.48
CA VAL A 40 8.24 -3.53 4.64
C VAL A 40 7.75 -4.97 4.73
N ASN A 41 8.54 -5.79 5.41
CA ASN A 41 8.14 -7.10 5.87
C ASN A 41 7.28 -6.88 7.12
N SER A 42 5.97 -6.91 6.94
CA SER A 42 5.04 -7.02 8.06
C SER A 42 3.92 -7.98 7.68
N GLU A 43 4.30 -9.25 7.49
CA GLU A 43 3.38 -10.36 7.65
C GLU A 43 3.27 -10.70 9.14
N VAL A 44 2.31 -10.06 9.81
CA VAL A 44 1.66 -10.66 10.97
C VAL A 44 0.17 -10.66 10.65
N SER A 45 -0.32 -11.78 10.11
CA SER A 45 -1.76 -12.04 9.97
C SER A 45 -2.34 -12.41 11.33
N ILE A 46 -2.47 -11.41 12.21
CA ILE A 46 -3.65 -11.35 13.08
C ILE A 46 -4.79 -10.89 12.15
N LEU A 47 -6.03 -11.31 12.37
CA LEU A 47 -7.20 -10.79 11.64
C LEU A 47 -7.27 -9.27 11.85
N ALA A 48 -6.51 -8.51 11.07
CA ALA A 48 -6.11 -7.16 11.43
C ALA A 48 -7.16 -6.19 10.92
N VAL A 49 -7.96 -5.69 11.85
CA VAL A 49 -8.73 -4.47 11.64
C VAL A 49 -7.76 -3.39 11.15
N ASN A 50 -7.99 -2.87 9.95
CA ASN A 50 -7.20 -1.79 9.38
C ASN A 50 -8.13 -0.68 8.94
N ASN A 51 -8.32 0.31 9.81
CA ASN A 51 -9.18 1.46 9.55
C ASN A 51 -8.50 2.55 8.70
N LEU A 52 -7.22 2.40 8.33
CA LEU A 52 -6.43 3.42 7.62
C LEU A 52 -6.54 4.84 8.23
N GLY A 53 -6.62 4.92 9.55
CA GLY A 53 -6.71 6.19 10.28
C GLY A 53 -8.13 6.70 10.55
N LEU A 54 -9.18 6.01 10.10
CA LEU A 54 -10.54 6.31 10.52
C LEU A 54 -10.77 5.96 12.00
N ASN A 55 -11.55 6.79 12.69
CA ASN A 55 -12.14 6.43 13.97
C ASN A 55 -13.34 5.49 13.74
N THR A 56 -13.92 4.97 14.84
CA THR A 56 -15.05 4.04 14.76
C THR A 56 -16.24 4.60 14.00
N GLU A 57 -16.57 5.87 14.20
CA GLU A 57 -17.71 6.53 13.53
C GLU A 57 -17.51 6.56 12.00
N ARG A 58 -16.39 7.11 11.53
CA ARG A 58 -16.12 7.18 10.09
C ARG A 58 -15.89 5.81 9.45
N ALA A 59 -15.35 4.86 10.21
CA ALA A 59 -15.25 3.48 9.74
C ALA A 59 -16.63 2.82 9.57
N LYS A 60 -17.63 3.16 10.41
CA LYS A 60 -19.02 2.74 10.17
C LYS A 60 -19.57 3.38 8.91
N ASN A 61 -19.25 4.66 8.65
CA ASN A 61 -19.68 5.35 7.44
C ASN A 61 -19.17 4.64 6.18
N TRP A 62 -17.91 4.19 6.19
CA TRP A 62 -17.36 3.36 5.11
C TRP A 62 -18.10 2.04 4.93
N GLN A 63 -18.41 1.35 6.03
CA GLN A 63 -19.19 0.11 5.97
C GLN A 63 -20.61 0.37 5.44
N CYS A 64 -21.27 1.45 5.88
CA CYS A 64 -22.58 1.85 5.38
C CYS A 64 -22.54 2.17 3.89
N TRP A 65 -21.55 2.94 3.45
CA TRP A 65 -21.31 3.26 2.04
C TRP A 65 -21.20 1.98 1.19
N LEU A 66 -20.36 1.02 1.60
CA LEU A 66 -20.24 -0.26 0.90
C LEU A 66 -21.57 -1.02 0.82
N ARG A 67 -22.33 -1.07 1.92
CA ARG A 67 -23.67 -1.69 1.96
C ARG A 67 -24.62 -1.02 0.98
N ASP A 68 -24.65 0.30 0.98
CA ASP A 68 -25.60 1.09 0.19
C ASP A 68 -25.27 1.01 -1.31
N GLU A 69 -23.99 0.85 -1.65
CA GLU A 69 -23.50 0.51 -3.00
C GLU A 69 -23.75 -0.98 -3.39
N GLY A 70 -24.31 -1.79 -2.50
CA GLY A 70 -24.69 -3.18 -2.76
C GLY A 70 -23.62 -4.23 -2.41
N TYR A 71 -22.55 -3.85 -1.72
CA TYR A 71 -21.48 -4.74 -1.28
C TYR A 71 -21.67 -5.12 0.20
N ASN A 72 -21.33 -6.34 0.61
CA ASN A 72 -21.53 -6.77 2.00
C ASN A 72 -20.26 -6.57 2.86
N PRO A 73 -20.16 -5.49 3.67
CA PRO A 73 -18.97 -5.22 4.48
C PRO A 73 -18.87 -6.11 5.73
N GLY A 74 -19.87 -6.96 6.01
CA GLY A 74 -20.07 -7.61 7.29
C GLY A 74 -20.85 -6.72 8.27
N THR A 75 -20.54 -6.84 9.55
CA THR A 75 -21.18 -6.06 10.61
C THR A 75 -20.73 -4.60 10.54
N ILE A 76 -21.68 -3.67 10.71
CA ILE A 76 -21.39 -2.22 10.79
C ILE A 76 -20.99 -1.89 12.22
N ASP A 77 -19.71 -2.11 12.54
CA ASP A 77 -19.13 -1.97 13.88
C ASP A 77 -17.98 -0.95 13.95
N GLY A 78 -17.58 -0.37 12.82
CA GLY A 78 -16.46 0.56 12.73
C GLY A 78 -15.09 -0.11 12.80
N GLN A 79 -15.05 -1.43 12.62
CA GLN A 79 -13.83 -2.22 12.52
C GLN A 79 -13.69 -2.74 11.08
N LEU A 80 -12.84 -2.08 10.29
CA LEU A 80 -12.58 -2.46 8.90
C LEU A 80 -11.71 -3.72 8.86
N GLY A 81 -12.35 -4.87 9.04
CA GLY A 81 -11.73 -6.19 8.94
C GLY A 81 -11.83 -6.80 7.53
N THR A 82 -11.52 -8.08 7.43
CA THR A 82 -11.48 -8.83 6.16
C THR A 82 -12.73 -8.64 5.31
N LYS A 83 -13.94 -8.78 5.88
CA LYS A 83 -15.19 -8.62 5.11
C LYS A 83 -15.36 -7.21 4.53
N SER A 84 -15.03 -6.18 5.30
CA SER A 84 -15.11 -4.79 4.84
C SER A 84 -14.12 -4.54 3.70
N TRP A 85 -12.91 -5.08 3.80
CA TRP A 85 -11.89 -4.93 2.75
C TRP A 85 -12.16 -5.80 1.52
N THR A 86 -12.68 -7.02 1.67
CA THR A 86 -13.15 -7.84 0.54
C THR A 86 -14.26 -7.14 -0.22
N ALA A 87 -15.24 -6.55 0.49
CA ALA A 87 -16.30 -5.76 -0.12
C ALA A 87 -15.75 -4.53 -0.88
N ALA A 88 -14.82 -3.79 -0.28
CA ALA A 88 -14.14 -2.68 -0.93
C ALA A 88 -13.37 -3.10 -2.18
N GLN A 89 -12.58 -4.17 -2.10
CA GLN A 89 -11.82 -4.72 -3.24
C GLN A 89 -12.75 -5.13 -4.38
N LYS A 90 -13.87 -5.78 -4.06
CA LYS A 90 -14.89 -6.13 -5.05
C LYS A 90 -15.48 -4.90 -5.72
N MET A 91 -15.88 -3.90 -4.93
CA MET A 91 -16.39 -2.62 -5.45
C MET A 91 -15.39 -1.94 -6.38
N PHE A 92 -14.13 -1.86 -5.96
CA PHE A 92 -13.06 -1.29 -6.77
C PHE A 92 -12.85 -2.06 -8.07
N ASN A 93 -12.90 -3.38 -8.04
CA ASN A 93 -12.74 -4.23 -9.22
C ASN A 93 -13.92 -4.07 -10.20
N ASP A 94 -15.15 -4.09 -9.70
CA ASP A 94 -16.36 -3.92 -10.51
C ASP A 94 -16.39 -2.54 -11.19
N GLN A 95 -15.81 -1.51 -10.57
CA GLN A 95 -15.65 -0.17 -11.13
C GLN A 95 -14.37 0.04 -11.95
N GLY A 96 -13.52 -0.99 -12.09
CA GLY A 96 -12.32 -0.94 -12.93
C GLY A 96 -11.07 -0.31 -12.28
N PHE A 97 -11.07 -0.08 -10.96
CA PHE A 97 -9.93 0.48 -10.22
C PHE A 97 -8.82 -0.55 -9.90
N ASN A 98 -9.05 -1.83 -10.20
CA ASN A 98 -8.07 -2.93 -10.12
C ASN A 98 -7.38 -3.06 -8.74
N ALA A 99 -8.15 -3.49 -7.74
CA ALA A 99 -7.68 -3.71 -6.36
C ALA A 99 -6.88 -5.01 -6.18
N GLY A 100 -6.83 -5.87 -7.21
CA GLY A 100 -6.22 -7.19 -7.13
C GLY A 100 -7.19 -8.24 -6.60
N ALA A 101 -6.66 -9.20 -5.82
CA ALA A 101 -7.46 -10.27 -5.24
C ALA A 101 -8.42 -9.73 -4.18
N GLU A 102 -9.62 -10.31 -4.11
CA GLU A 102 -10.66 -10.00 -3.12
C GLU A 102 -10.41 -10.78 -1.81
N ASP A 103 -9.19 -10.69 -1.27
CA ASP A 103 -8.71 -11.45 -0.11
C ASP A 103 -8.85 -10.73 1.24
N GLY A 104 -9.38 -9.51 1.22
CA GLY A 104 -9.55 -8.64 2.37
C GLY A 104 -8.24 -8.10 2.97
N LYS A 105 -7.10 -8.29 2.30
CA LYS A 105 -5.81 -7.74 2.72
C LYS A 105 -5.59 -6.36 2.14
N VAL A 106 -5.21 -5.42 2.99
CA VAL A 106 -4.92 -4.04 2.58
C VAL A 106 -3.48 -3.92 2.08
N GLY A 107 -3.21 -4.50 0.91
CA GLY A 107 -1.91 -4.43 0.25
C GLY A 107 -1.79 -3.25 -0.73
N PRO A 108 -0.62 -3.07 -1.38
CA PRO A 108 -0.38 -1.94 -2.28
C PRO A 108 -1.39 -1.82 -3.43
N LYS A 109 -1.89 -2.93 -3.98
CA LYS A 109 -2.93 -2.89 -5.03
C LYS A 109 -4.27 -2.36 -4.51
N THR A 110 -4.68 -2.79 -3.32
CA THR A 110 -5.92 -2.31 -2.68
C THR A 110 -5.80 -0.83 -2.29
N ILE A 111 -4.63 -0.41 -1.79
CA ILE A 111 -4.37 1.00 -1.49
C ILE A 111 -4.36 1.85 -2.76
N GLY A 112 -3.70 1.40 -3.83
CA GLY A 112 -3.72 2.10 -5.13
C GLY A 112 -5.13 2.22 -5.70
N ALA A 113 -5.93 1.16 -5.62
CA ALA A 113 -7.34 1.22 -6.03
C ALA A 113 -8.16 2.21 -5.18
N LEU A 114 -7.95 2.24 -3.86
CA LEU A 114 -8.55 3.24 -2.99
C LEU A 114 -8.12 4.67 -3.38
N GLN A 115 -6.84 4.90 -3.68
CA GLN A 115 -6.33 6.20 -4.13
C GLN A 115 -7.01 6.66 -5.43
N ARG A 116 -7.08 5.78 -6.43
CA ARG A 116 -7.78 6.05 -7.70
C ARG A 116 -9.27 6.34 -7.47
N TYR A 117 -9.93 5.55 -6.63
CA TYR A 117 -11.34 5.74 -6.28
C TYR A 117 -11.57 7.10 -5.62
N LEU A 118 -10.81 7.45 -4.58
CA LEU A 118 -10.92 8.73 -3.89
C LEU A 118 -10.61 9.91 -4.81
N ASN A 119 -9.61 9.78 -5.69
CA ASN A 119 -9.29 10.79 -6.69
C ASN A 119 -10.40 10.96 -7.74
N PHE A 120 -11.06 9.87 -8.14
CA PHE A 120 -12.23 9.92 -9.02
C PHE A 120 -13.38 10.73 -8.40
N TRP A 121 -13.56 10.64 -7.08
CA TRP A 121 -14.52 11.45 -6.32
C TRP A 121 -14.01 12.86 -5.93
N GLY A 122 -12.77 13.22 -6.29
CA GLY A 122 -12.22 14.57 -6.09
C GLY A 122 -11.54 14.82 -4.73
N PHE A 123 -11.24 13.79 -3.93
CA PHE A 123 -10.69 13.94 -2.57
C PHE A 123 -9.15 14.12 -2.48
N ASN A 124 -8.42 14.16 -3.60
CA ASN A 124 -6.96 14.35 -3.64
C ASN A 124 -6.18 13.41 -2.68
N ALA A 125 -6.28 12.11 -2.92
CA ALA A 125 -5.57 11.07 -2.18
C ALA A 125 -4.06 11.02 -2.47
N GLY A 126 -3.54 11.90 -3.33
CA GLY A 126 -2.15 11.88 -3.79
C GLY A 126 -1.94 10.93 -4.96
N ASP A 127 -0.68 10.55 -5.17
CA ASP A 127 -0.27 9.66 -6.26
C ASP A 127 -0.74 8.22 -6.02
N ASP A 128 -0.97 7.49 -7.10
CA ASP A 128 -1.28 6.06 -7.09
C ASP A 128 -0.01 5.23 -6.86
N ASP A 129 0.52 5.32 -5.65
CA ASP A 129 1.77 4.69 -5.22
C ASP A 129 1.54 3.41 -4.39
N GLY A 130 0.29 3.11 -4.05
CA GLY A 130 -0.07 1.97 -3.21
C GLY A 130 0.37 2.12 -1.75
N ILE A 131 0.68 3.34 -1.31
CA ILE A 131 1.08 3.65 0.06
C ILE A 131 0.01 4.52 0.71
N ALA A 132 -0.49 4.09 1.87
CA ALA A 132 -1.49 4.84 2.63
C ALA A 132 -0.82 6.00 3.39
N GLY A 133 -0.27 6.96 2.66
CA GLY A 133 0.40 8.14 3.18
C GLY A 133 -0.57 9.14 3.84
N PRO A 134 -0.07 10.29 4.31
CA PRO A 134 -0.91 11.32 4.92
C PRO A 134 -2.05 11.81 4.01
N LYS A 135 -1.79 11.99 2.71
CA LYS A 135 -2.82 12.42 1.74
C LYS A 135 -3.91 11.37 1.56
N THR A 136 -3.55 10.10 1.32
CA THR A 136 -4.51 9.00 1.19
C THR A 136 -5.39 8.87 2.42
N ARG A 137 -4.79 8.95 3.63
CA ARG A 137 -5.55 8.84 4.89
C ARG A 137 -6.44 10.05 5.14
N ALA A 138 -6.00 11.27 4.81
CA ALA A 138 -6.83 12.47 4.89
C ALA A 138 -8.01 12.42 3.91
N ALA A 139 -7.75 12.06 2.65
CA ALA A 139 -8.79 11.88 1.64
C ALA A 139 -9.81 10.82 2.05
N PHE A 140 -9.35 9.68 2.58
CA PHE A 140 -10.23 8.63 3.09
C PHE A 140 -11.01 9.08 4.32
N TRP A 141 -10.39 9.86 5.21
CA TRP A 141 -11.08 10.50 6.33
C TRP A 141 -12.21 11.41 5.83
N ASP A 142 -11.93 12.33 4.93
CA ASP A 142 -12.88 13.32 4.41
C ASP A 142 -14.00 12.69 3.60
N PHE A 143 -13.72 11.65 2.81
CA PHE A 143 -14.74 10.86 2.11
C PHE A 143 -15.79 10.30 3.08
N ASN A 144 -15.35 9.89 4.27
CA ASN A 144 -16.20 9.33 5.31
C ASN A 144 -16.70 10.39 6.32
N ALA A 145 -16.67 11.69 5.98
CA ALA A 145 -17.17 12.76 6.86
C ALA A 145 -18.67 12.73 7.07
N VAL A 146 -19.39 12.20 6.09
CA VAL A 146 -20.82 11.96 6.12
C VAL A 146 -21.07 10.51 5.75
N GLY A 147 -22.08 9.93 6.36
CA GLY A 147 -22.43 8.52 6.21
C GLY A 147 -23.05 8.07 7.52
N CYS A 148 -24.00 7.12 7.42
CA CYS A 148 -24.83 6.69 8.54
C CYS A 148 -25.13 7.81 9.57
#